data_AF-A0A661Y7Y5-F1
#
_entry.id   AF-A0A661Y7Y5-F1
#
_cell.length_a   1.000
_cell.length_b   1.000
_cell.length_c   1.000
_cell.angle_alpha   90.00
_cell.angle_beta   90.00
_cell.angle_gamma   90.00
#
_symmetry.space_group_name_H-M   'P 1'
#
loop_
_entity.id
_entity.type
_entity.pdbx_description
1 polymer ?
#
loop_
_entity_poly.entity_id
_entity_poly.type
_entity_poly.pdbx_seq_one_letter_code
_entity_poly.pdbx_strand_id
1 'polypeptide(L)'
;MNKLWCLLLVFFVLNSCKNDDRLFDLLPAKKSGISFENTLTENDELNILDYLYFYNGGGVSMGDINNDGLPDLFFSANQETNKLYLNKGDLQFEDITQTAGVMGNSTWNTGAVMGDINGDGWLDIYVIAVVGINGFVGHNELFINNQDNTFTEMSGEYGLDFQSYGTTAVFLDFDLDGDLDIYLLNHAVHTQESFGRAQIREERNEKTGDRLLRNDDGYFTDISEIAGIYGGINGYGLGVSVAD
;
A
#
# COMPACT_ATOMS: atom_id res chain seq x y z
N MET A 1 48.49 -48.32 -1.04
CA MET A 1 47.33 -47.95 -0.17
C MET A 1 47.11 -46.44 0.00
N ASN A 2 47.84 -45.53 -0.69
CA ASN A 2 47.79 -44.08 -0.37
C ASN A 2 47.08 -43.17 -1.39
N LYS A 3 46.77 -43.61 -2.61
CA LYS A 3 46.12 -42.72 -3.61
C LYS A 3 44.60 -42.58 -3.42
N LEU A 4 43.92 -43.63 -2.93
CA LEU A 4 42.47 -43.61 -2.74
C LEU A 4 42.05 -42.75 -1.53
N TRP A 5 42.86 -42.75 -0.48
CA TRP A 5 42.65 -41.89 0.71
C TRP A 5 42.90 -40.41 0.42
N CYS A 6 43.91 -40.06 -0.40
CA CYS A 6 44.09 -38.67 -0.84
C CYS A 6 42.94 -38.17 -1.71
N LEU A 7 42.37 -39.02 -2.59
CA LEU A 7 41.21 -38.65 -3.41
C LEU A 7 39.94 -38.45 -2.58
N LEU A 8 39.71 -39.29 -1.55
CA LEU A 8 38.59 -39.14 -0.61
C LEU A 8 38.72 -37.89 0.27
N LEU A 9 39.93 -37.55 0.72
CA LEU A 9 40.21 -36.32 1.46
C LEU A 9 40.01 -35.06 0.60
N VAL A 10 40.39 -35.08 -0.67
CA VAL A 10 40.11 -33.97 -1.60
C VAL A 10 38.61 -33.82 -1.85
N PHE A 11 37.85 -34.92 -1.91
CA PHE A 11 36.39 -34.88 -2.09
C PHE A 11 35.64 -34.34 -0.85
N PHE A 12 36.16 -34.59 0.35
CA PHE A 12 35.63 -34.03 1.60
C PHE A 12 36.01 -32.55 1.80
N VAL A 13 37.22 -32.15 1.41
CA VAL A 13 37.66 -30.74 1.49
C VAL A 13 36.91 -29.86 0.48
N LEU A 14 36.54 -30.40 -0.69
CA LEU A 14 35.75 -29.68 -1.69
C LEU A 14 34.26 -29.52 -1.34
N ASN A 15 33.75 -30.26 -0.34
CA ASN A 15 32.37 -30.10 0.16
C ASN A 15 32.27 -29.30 1.46
N SER A 16 33.39 -28.86 2.04
CA SER A 16 33.44 -28.32 3.40
C SER A 16 33.29 -26.79 3.51
N CYS A 17 32.92 -26.09 2.43
CA CYS A 17 32.62 -24.66 2.51
C CYS A 17 31.44 -24.30 1.59
N LYS A 18 30.24 -24.36 2.16
CA LYS A 18 29.14 -23.46 1.77
C LYS A 18 28.55 -22.89 3.05
N ASN A 19 29.30 -21.98 3.70
CA ASN A 19 28.66 -21.00 4.57
C ASN A 19 27.94 -20.02 3.65
N ASP A 20 26.71 -20.35 3.28
CA ASP A 20 25.78 -19.32 2.83
C ASP A 20 25.19 -18.73 4.12
N ASP A 21 25.83 -17.70 4.67
CA ASP A 21 25.34 -16.94 5.83
C ASP A 21 24.09 -16.10 5.46
N ARG A 22 23.30 -16.55 4.48
CA ARG A 22 22.11 -15.86 3.99
C ARG A 22 20.93 -16.26 4.85
N LEU A 23 20.24 -15.26 5.38
CA LEU A 23 18.98 -15.43 6.09
C LEU A 23 17.78 -15.59 5.14
N PHE A 24 17.96 -15.26 3.85
CA PHE A 24 16.90 -15.27 2.86
C PHE A 24 17.37 -15.90 1.55
N ASP A 25 16.49 -16.70 0.95
CA ASP A 25 16.65 -17.22 -0.40
C ASP A 25 15.84 -16.38 -1.37
N LEU A 26 16.45 -16.06 -2.52
CA LEU A 26 15.72 -15.46 -3.62
C LEU A 26 14.72 -16.48 -4.17
N LEU A 27 13.43 -16.15 -4.09
CA LEU A 27 12.36 -16.92 -4.71
C LEU A 27 12.08 -16.38 -6.11
N PRO A 28 12.37 -17.14 -7.20
CA PRO A 28 12.12 -16.64 -8.54
C PRO A 28 10.61 -16.48 -8.82
N ALA A 29 10.22 -15.47 -9.59
CA ALA A 29 8.85 -15.23 -10.04
C ALA A 29 8.18 -16.48 -10.63
N LYS A 30 8.92 -17.29 -11.40
CA LYS A 30 8.42 -18.55 -11.97
C LYS A 30 8.04 -19.60 -10.90
N LYS A 31 8.65 -19.54 -9.71
CA LYS A 31 8.37 -20.43 -8.59
C LYS A 31 7.29 -19.85 -7.67
N SER A 32 7.31 -18.54 -7.43
CA SER A 32 6.29 -17.90 -6.59
C SER A 32 4.98 -17.63 -7.31
N GLY A 33 4.97 -17.46 -8.63
CA GLY A 33 3.82 -16.93 -9.37
C GLY A 33 3.67 -15.40 -9.27
N ILE A 34 4.47 -14.72 -8.46
CA ILE A 34 4.47 -13.25 -8.35
C ILE A 34 5.35 -12.67 -9.46
N SER A 35 4.75 -11.90 -10.36
CA SER A 35 5.43 -11.24 -11.49
C SER A 35 5.22 -9.72 -11.52
N PHE A 36 4.62 -9.16 -10.48
CA PHE A 36 4.35 -7.73 -10.38
C PHE A 36 5.65 -6.92 -10.33
N GLU A 37 5.66 -5.80 -11.05
CA GLU A 37 6.72 -4.80 -11.02
C GLU A 37 6.08 -3.43 -11.23
N ASN A 38 6.25 -2.52 -10.28
CA ASN A 38 5.81 -1.13 -10.40
C ASN A 38 6.81 -0.35 -11.26
N THR A 39 6.74 -0.54 -12.57
CA THR A 39 7.63 0.13 -13.53
C THR A 39 7.12 1.53 -13.81
N LEU A 40 7.98 2.53 -13.58
CA LEU A 40 7.68 3.93 -13.87
C LEU A 40 8.37 4.36 -15.16
N THR A 41 7.61 5.00 -16.04
CA THR A 41 8.12 5.59 -17.28
C THR A 41 8.06 7.11 -17.18
N GLU A 42 9.22 7.74 -17.20
CA GLU A 42 9.38 9.19 -17.24
C GLU A 42 9.14 9.75 -18.64
N ASN A 43 8.70 11.01 -18.70
CA ASN A 43 8.67 11.79 -19.93
C ASN A 43 8.97 13.28 -19.63
N ASP A 44 9.01 14.09 -20.68
CA ASP A 44 9.34 15.53 -20.58
C ASP A 44 8.33 16.35 -19.75
N GLU A 45 7.11 15.83 -19.53
CA GLU A 45 6.03 16.48 -18.77
C GLU A 45 5.86 15.90 -17.34
N LEU A 46 6.36 14.68 -17.10
CA LEU A 46 6.26 13.98 -15.83
C LEU A 46 7.54 13.18 -15.56
N ASN A 47 8.36 13.71 -14.66
CA ASN A 47 9.58 13.11 -14.17
C ASN A 47 9.88 13.63 -12.75
N ILE A 48 10.99 13.21 -12.16
CA ILE A 48 11.37 13.55 -10.78
C ILE A 48 11.62 15.06 -10.56
N LEU A 49 11.96 15.82 -11.60
CA LEU A 49 12.16 17.27 -11.49
C LEU A 49 10.84 18.03 -11.43
N ASP A 50 9.82 17.54 -12.14
CA ASP A 50 8.46 18.11 -12.16
C ASP A 50 7.63 17.64 -10.97
N TYR A 51 7.81 16.38 -10.55
CA TYR A 51 7.11 15.77 -9.44
C TYR A 51 8.09 15.04 -8.52
N LEU A 52 8.41 15.68 -7.38
CA LEU A 52 9.39 15.17 -6.41
C LEU A 52 9.05 13.76 -5.88
N TYR A 53 7.77 13.39 -5.92
CA TYR A 53 7.25 12.11 -5.46
C TYR A 53 7.06 11.10 -6.60
N PHE A 54 7.68 11.33 -7.76
CA PHE A 54 7.55 10.44 -8.93
C PHE A 54 7.90 8.99 -8.60
N TYR A 55 8.91 8.75 -7.77
CA TYR A 55 9.28 7.40 -7.32
C TYR A 55 8.71 7.02 -5.95
N ASN A 56 7.81 7.83 -5.39
CA ASN A 56 7.05 7.45 -4.19
C ASN A 56 5.82 6.65 -4.63
N GLY A 57 5.78 5.39 -4.27
CA GLY A 57 4.61 4.55 -4.47
C GLY A 57 4.96 3.08 -4.56
N GLY A 58 3.94 2.27 -4.85
CA GLY A 58 4.04 0.81 -4.84
C GLY A 58 3.79 0.20 -3.48
N GLY A 59 2.84 0.75 -2.71
CA GLY A 59 2.40 0.17 -1.44
C GLY A 59 1.98 -1.28 -1.59
N VAL A 60 2.35 -2.10 -0.61
CA VAL A 60 1.98 -3.50 -0.49
C VAL A 60 1.11 -3.68 0.75
N SER A 61 0.03 -4.43 0.61
CA SER A 61 -0.77 -4.91 1.74
C SER A 61 -0.74 -6.43 1.76
N MET A 62 -0.80 -7.01 2.95
CA MET A 62 -0.79 -8.44 3.18
C MET A 62 -1.85 -8.80 4.20
N GLY A 63 -2.67 -9.80 3.89
CA GLY A 63 -3.79 -10.23 4.72
C GLY A 63 -4.46 -11.46 4.14
N ASP A 64 -5.10 -12.25 4.99
CA ASP A 64 -5.87 -13.43 4.59
C ASP A 64 -7.26 -12.98 4.10
N ILE A 65 -7.43 -12.79 2.80
CA ILE A 65 -8.67 -12.24 2.24
C ILE A 65 -9.78 -13.28 2.12
N ASN A 66 -9.46 -14.56 2.27
CA ASN A 66 -10.39 -15.66 2.06
C ASN A 66 -10.60 -16.55 3.30
N ASN A 67 -9.97 -16.20 4.42
CA ASN A 67 -9.99 -16.90 5.70
C ASN A 67 -9.48 -18.35 5.65
N ASP A 68 -8.51 -18.65 4.77
CA ASP A 68 -7.90 -19.99 4.65
C ASP A 68 -6.64 -20.20 5.51
N GLY A 69 -6.23 -19.16 6.23
CA GLY A 69 -5.06 -19.13 7.11
C GLY A 69 -3.75 -18.77 6.38
N LEU A 70 -3.81 -18.40 5.09
CA LEU A 70 -2.66 -17.97 4.31
C LEU A 70 -2.74 -16.48 3.99
N PRO A 71 -1.67 -15.71 4.22
CA PRO A 71 -1.67 -14.30 3.84
C PRO A 71 -1.55 -14.15 2.32
N ASP A 72 -2.49 -13.42 1.74
CA ASP A 72 -2.52 -12.95 0.36
C ASP A 72 -1.79 -11.62 0.21
N LEU A 73 -1.48 -11.23 -1.02
CA LEU A 73 -0.71 -10.01 -1.30
C LEU A 73 -1.45 -9.10 -2.26
N PHE A 74 -1.57 -7.83 -1.90
CA PHE A 74 -2.06 -6.77 -2.78
C PHE A 74 -0.97 -5.73 -3.03
N PHE A 75 -0.78 -5.36 -4.28
CA PHE A 75 0.17 -4.34 -4.71
C PHE A 75 -0.58 -3.20 -5.38
N SER A 76 -0.37 -1.99 -4.89
CA SER A 76 -0.74 -0.77 -5.62
C SER A 76 0.32 -0.46 -6.68
N ALA A 77 -0.08 0.21 -7.76
CA ALA A 77 0.84 0.66 -8.80
C ALA A 77 0.59 2.11 -9.18
N ASN A 78 1.67 2.85 -9.44
CA ASN A 78 1.58 4.25 -9.80
C ASN A 78 1.01 4.40 -11.22
N GLN A 79 1.65 3.82 -12.24
CA GLN A 79 1.19 3.95 -13.63
C GLN A 79 0.50 2.69 -14.18
N GLU A 80 0.73 1.55 -13.53
CA GLU A 80 0.18 0.26 -13.95
C GLU A 80 -1.08 -0.09 -13.15
N THR A 81 -1.69 -1.23 -13.48
CA THR A 81 -2.84 -1.75 -12.71
C THR A 81 -2.39 -2.31 -11.37
N ASN A 82 -3.21 -2.14 -10.33
CA ASN A 82 -3.02 -2.84 -9.06
C ASN A 82 -3.07 -4.36 -9.25
N LYS A 83 -2.49 -5.13 -8.31
CA LYS A 83 -2.45 -6.59 -8.38
C LYS A 83 -2.84 -7.25 -7.07
N LEU A 84 -3.69 -8.27 -7.15
CA LEU A 84 -4.03 -9.16 -6.04
C LEU A 84 -3.58 -10.59 -6.35
N TYR A 85 -2.79 -11.14 -5.43
CA TYR A 85 -2.21 -12.47 -5.51
C TYR A 85 -2.74 -13.35 -4.37
N LEU A 86 -3.51 -14.36 -4.74
CA LEU A 86 -4.03 -15.37 -3.83
C LEU A 86 -2.95 -16.39 -3.49
N ASN A 87 -2.68 -16.60 -2.22
CA ASN A 87 -1.71 -17.56 -1.72
C ASN A 87 -2.27 -18.99 -1.85
N LYS A 88 -1.53 -19.86 -2.53
CA LYS A 88 -1.88 -21.27 -2.75
C LYS A 88 -1.13 -22.22 -1.81
N GLY A 89 -0.38 -21.67 -0.86
CA GLY A 89 0.56 -22.40 -0.01
C GLY A 89 1.93 -22.55 -0.67
N ASP A 90 2.91 -22.99 0.12
CA ASP A 90 4.29 -23.24 -0.33
C ASP A 90 4.95 -22.05 -1.07
N LEU A 91 4.56 -20.83 -0.71
CA LEU A 91 4.98 -19.58 -1.35
C LEU A 91 4.63 -19.50 -2.85
N GLN A 92 3.57 -20.20 -3.28
CA GLN A 92 2.99 -20.10 -4.61
C GLN A 92 1.75 -19.21 -4.58
N PHE A 93 1.63 -18.33 -5.56
CA PHE A 93 0.62 -17.30 -5.63
C PHE A 93 -0.02 -17.30 -7.01
N GLU A 94 -1.32 -17.01 -7.04
CA GLU A 94 -2.14 -16.91 -8.24
C GLU A 94 -2.61 -15.47 -8.41
N ASP A 95 -2.33 -14.84 -9.56
CA ASP A 95 -2.87 -13.50 -9.88
C ASP A 95 -4.38 -13.63 -10.15
N ILE A 96 -5.19 -13.17 -9.20
CA ILE A 96 -6.66 -13.15 -9.28
C ILE A 96 -7.21 -11.75 -9.56
N THR A 97 -6.35 -10.77 -9.89
CA THR A 97 -6.71 -9.34 -9.99
C THR A 97 -7.97 -9.09 -10.83
N GLN A 98 -8.01 -9.67 -12.03
CA GLN A 98 -9.12 -9.44 -12.96
C GLN A 98 -10.41 -10.11 -12.50
N THR A 99 -10.32 -11.34 -11.99
CA THR A 99 -11.49 -12.07 -11.47
C THR A 99 -12.01 -11.46 -10.17
N ALA A 100 -11.12 -10.89 -9.36
CA ALA A 100 -11.43 -10.27 -8.09
C ALA A 100 -12.04 -8.86 -8.24
N GLY A 101 -11.82 -8.19 -9.38
CA GLY A 101 -12.39 -6.86 -9.64
C GLY A 101 -11.63 -5.69 -9.01
N VAL A 102 -10.35 -5.88 -8.69
CA VAL A 102 -9.55 -4.92 -7.87
C VAL A 102 -8.46 -4.18 -8.65
N MET A 103 -8.60 -4.08 -9.97
CA MET A 103 -7.61 -3.39 -10.83
C MET A 103 -7.47 -1.89 -10.48
N GLY A 104 -8.55 -1.28 -10.00
CA GLY A 104 -8.65 0.17 -9.77
C GLY A 104 -8.84 0.98 -11.04
N ASN A 105 -9.27 2.23 -10.87
CA ASN A 105 -9.52 3.19 -11.94
C ASN A 105 -8.66 4.46 -11.83
N SER A 106 -8.00 4.64 -10.69
CA SER A 106 -7.09 5.76 -10.47
C SER A 106 -5.79 5.60 -11.25
N THR A 107 -5.30 6.71 -11.81
CA THR A 107 -4.11 6.72 -12.69
C THR A 107 -2.79 6.88 -11.95
N TRP A 108 -2.82 7.03 -10.62
CA TRP A 108 -1.65 7.20 -9.76
C TRP A 108 -1.87 6.67 -8.34
N ASN A 109 -1.76 5.35 -8.13
CA ASN A 109 -1.89 4.76 -6.79
C ASN A 109 -0.55 4.73 -6.06
N THR A 110 -0.58 5.01 -4.76
CA THR A 110 0.62 5.18 -3.92
C THR A 110 0.67 4.20 -2.76
N GLY A 111 -0.48 3.92 -2.16
CA GLY A 111 -0.61 3.06 -0.97
C GLY A 111 -1.77 2.09 -1.10
N ALA A 112 -1.68 0.99 -0.34
CA ALA A 112 -2.77 0.06 -0.14
C ALA A 112 -2.71 -0.48 1.29
N VAL A 113 -3.87 -0.66 1.91
CA VAL A 113 -4.02 -1.28 3.22
C VAL A 113 -5.21 -2.23 3.23
N MET A 114 -5.15 -3.25 4.09
CA MET A 114 -6.24 -4.20 4.33
C MET A 114 -6.73 -4.08 5.76
N GLY A 115 -8.04 -4.21 5.93
CA GLY A 115 -8.72 -4.15 7.22
C GLY A 115 -10.18 -4.58 7.06
N ASP A 116 -10.77 -5.11 8.13
CA ASP A 116 -12.21 -5.43 8.19
C ASP A 116 -12.98 -4.15 8.53
N ILE A 117 -13.31 -3.36 7.52
CA ILE A 117 -13.84 -1.99 7.69
C ILE A 117 -15.31 -2.02 8.08
N ASN A 118 -16.04 -3.05 7.63
CA ASN A 118 -17.47 -3.21 7.87
C ASN A 118 -17.78 -4.18 9.04
N GLY A 119 -16.76 -4.79 9.66
CA GLY A 119 -16.89 -5.66 10.82
C GLY A 119 -17.50 -7.04 10.51
N ASP A 120 -17.41 -7.51 9.27
CA ASP A 120 -18.00 -8.77 8.83
C ASP A 120 -17.06 -9.99 8.97
N GLY A 121 -15.82 -9.75 9.40
CA GLY A 121 -14.78 -10.76 9.56
C GLY A 121 -13.98 -11.07 8.30
N TRP A 122 -14.14 -10.29 7.23
CA TRP A 122 -13.38 -10.42 5.98
C TRP A 122 -12.59 -9.14 5.71
N LEU A 123 -11.36 -9.31 5.24
CA LEU A 123 -10.53 -8.16 4.94
C LEU A 123 -10.99 -7.47 3.65
N ASP A 124 -11.24 -6.17 3.77
CA ASP A 124 -11.43 -5.23 2.67
C ASP A 124 -10.10 -4.63 2.24
N ILE A 125 -10.07 -3.94 1.09
CA ILE A 125 -8.85 -3.32 0.56
C ILE A 125 -9.11 -1.83 0.29
N TYR A 126 -8.36 -0.96 0.95
CA TYR A 126 -8.38 0.48 0.68
C TYR A 126 -7.12 0.91 -0.09
N VAL A 127 -7.32 1.53 -1.25
CA VAL A 127 -6.26 1.98 -2.18
C VAL A 127 -6.21 3.49 -2.21
N ILE A 128 -5.01 4.03 -2.02
CA ILE A 128 -4.76 5.46 -1.91
C ILE A 128 -4.17 5.96 -3.23
N ALA A 129 -4.68 7.09 -3.70
CA ALA A 129 -4.30 7.70 -4.97
C ALA A 129 -3.87 9.16 -4.81
N VAL A 130 -3.11 9.64 -5.80
CA VAL A 130 -2.82 11.07 -6.00
C VAL A 130 -3.70 11.59 -7.12
N VAL A 131 -4.51 12.61 -6.84
CA VAL A 131 -5.54 13.08 -7.76
C VAL A 131 -5.56 14.60 -7.88
N GLY A 132 -5.64 15.09 -9.12
CA GLY A 132 -5.81 16.51 -9.42
C GLY A 132 -4.51 17.28 -9.57
N ILE A 133 -3.39 16.60 -9.83
CA ILE A 133 -2.12 17.18 -10.22
C ILE A 133 -1.49 16.36 -11.34
N ASN A 134 -0.69 16.97 -12.21
CA ASN A 134 0.04 16.29 -13.30
C ASN A 134 -0.84 15.41 -14.21
N GLY A 135 -2.11 15.77 -14.36
CA GLY A 135 -3.08 15.00 -15.14
C GLY A 135 -3.59 13.73 -14.45
N PHE A 136 -3.22 13.47 -13.19
CA PHE A 136 -3.71 12.33 -12.44
C PHE A 136 -5.19 12.49 -12.09
N VAL A 137 -5.97 11.45 -12.41
CA VAL A 137 -7.43 11.40 -12.22
C VAL A 137 -7.82 10.13 -11.46
N GLY A 138 -8.97 10.17 -10.80
CA GLY A 138 -9.49 9.08 -9.99
C GLY A 138 -9.93 9.55 -8.62
N HIS A 139 -9.83 8.67 -7.63
CA HIS A 139 -10.10 8.88 -6.20
C HIS A 139 -9.46 7.72 -5.41
N ASN A 140 -9.38 7.82 -4.10
CA ASN A 140 -9.08 6.65 -3.27
C ASN A 140 -10.23 5.63 -3.43
N GLU A 141 -9.90 4.35 -3.59
CA GLU A 141 -10.88 3.29 -3.87
C GLU A 141 -10.97 2.34 -2.67
N LEU A 142 -12.18 1.95 -2.28
CA LEU A 142 -12.44 0.96 -1.22
C LEU A 142 -13.11 -0.26 -1.85
N PHE A 143 -12.42 -1.38 -1.84
CA PHE A 143 -12.92 -2.65 -2.33
C PHE A 143 -13.44 -3.48 -1.14
N ILE A 144 -14.77 -3.57 -1.03
CA ILE A 144 -15.45 -4.41 -0.04
C ILE A 144 -15.44 -5.87 -0.50
N ASN A 145 -15.07 -6.77 0.41
CA ASN A 145 -14.98 -8.19 0.13
C ASN A 145 -16.37 -8.85 0.00
N ASN A 146 -16.61 -9.51 -1.12
CA ASN A 146 -17.88 -10.22 -1.37
C ASN A 146 -17.89 -11.66 -0.79
N GLN A 147 -16.84 -12.06 -0.06
CA GLN A 147 -16.68 -13.37 0.59
C GLN A 147 -16.56 -14.54 -0.40
N ASP A 148 -16.19 -14.26 -1.65
CA ASP A 148 -16.02 -15.24 -2.73
C ASP A 148 -14.77 -14.97 -3.59
N ASN A 149 -13.78 -14.28 -3.02
CA ASN A 149 -12.58 -13.73 -3.68
C ASN A 149 -12.86 -12.64 -4.73
N THR A 150 -14.08 -12.11 -4.77
CA THR A 150 -14.39 -10.89 -5.52
C THR A 150 -14.64 -9.72 -4.60
N PHE A 151 -14.50 -8.52 -5.14
CA PHE A 151 -14.68 -7.29 -4.41
C PHE A 151 -15.56 -6.30 -5.16
N THR A 152 -16.21 -5.42 -4.41
CA THR A 152 -17.03 -4.33 -4.92
C THR A 152 -16.42 -2.99 -4.51
N GLU A 153 -16.16 -2.11 -5.46
CA GLU A 153 -15.72 -0.74 -5.16
C GLU A 153 -16.90 0.04 -4.55
N MET A 154 -16.71 0.59 -3.35
CA MET A 154 -17.74 1.27 -2.54
C MET A 154 -17.24 2.54 -1.83
N SER A 155 -16.09 3.11 -2.22
CA SER A 155 -15.51 4.27 -1.51
C SER A 155 -16.49 5.43 -1.35
N GLY A 156 -17.28 5.76 -2.38
CA GLY A 156 -18.27 6.85 -2.30
C GLY A 156 -19.39 6.59 -1.30
N GLU A 157 -19.83 5.34 -1.14
CA GLU A 157 -20.88 4.97 -0.17
C GLU A 157 -20.37 5.07 1.28
N TYR A 158 -19.08 4.83 1.49
CA TYR A 158 -18.42 4.91 2.79
C TYR A 158 -17.83 6.31 3.08
N GLY A 159 -17.92 7.28 2.16
CA GLY A 159 -17.31 8.62 2.32
C GLY A 159 -15.78 8.64 2.21
N LEU A 160 -15.22 7.67 1.48
CA LEU A 160 -13.77 7.43 1.35
C LEU A 160 -13.20 7.73 -0.05
N ASP A 161 -14.01 8.24 -0.98
CA ASP A 161 -13.65 8.57 -2.36
C ASP A 161 -12.81 9.86 -2.49
N PHE A 162 -11.86 10.04 -1.57
CA PHE A 162 -11.04 11.24 -1.51
C PHE A 162 -10.22 11.43 -2.79
N GLN A 163 -10.33 12.63 -3.36
CA GLN A 163 -9.43 13.11 -4.39
C GLN A 163 -8.35 13.95 -3.71
N SER A 164 -7.29 13.32 -3.20
CA SER A 164 -6.24 14.00 -2.42
C SER A 164 -4.84 13.68 -2.96
N TYR A 165 -3.78 14.16 -2.30
CA TYR A 165 -2.40 13.78 -2.57
C TYR A 165 -1.96 12.69 -1.59
N GLY A 166 -2.69 11.58 -1.64
CA GLY A 166 -2.53 10.48 -0.69
C GLY A 166 -1.19 9.77 -0.83
N THR A 167 -0.59 9.44 0.31
CA THR A 167 0.59 8.58 0.39
C THR A 167 0.21 7.18 0.81
N THR A 168 -0.47 7.05 1.95
CA THR A 168 -0.92 5.77 2.52
C THR A 168 -1.98 6.03 3.58
N ALA A 169 -2.57 4.97 4.14
CA ALA A 169 -3.45 5.04 5.30
C ALA A 169 -3.01 4.02 6.36
N VAL A 170 -3.58 4.12 7.55
CA VAL A 170 -3.53 3.09 8.60
C VAL A 170 -4.90 2.97 9.24
N PHE A 171 -5.29 1.74 9.56
CA PHE A 171 -6.47 1.45 10.37
C PHE A 171 -6.10 1.45 11.85
N LEU A 172 -7.01 1.96 12.68
CA LEU A 172 -6.90 1.97 14.14
C LEU A 172 -8.29 2.15 14.75
N ASP A 173 -8.52 1.63 15.94
CA ASP A 173 -9.72 1.93 16.75
C ASP A 173 -9.33 3.05 17.73
N PHE A 174 -9.46 4.32 17.32
CA PHE A 174 -8.89 5.44 18.10
C PHE A 174 -9.78 5.85 19.27
N ASP A 175 -11.10 5.66 19.16
CA ASP A 175 -12.06 6.02 20.21
C ASP A 175 -12.59 4.83 21.03
N LEU A 176 -12.11 3.61 20.74
CA LEU A 176 -12.34 2.38 21.48
C LEU A 176 -13.79 1.91 21.42
N ASP A 177 -14.47 2.14 20.31
CA ASP A 177 -15.84 1.70 20.09
C ASP A 177 -15.94 0.35 19.36
N GLY A 178 -14.80 -0.15 18.85
CA GLY A 178 -14.64 -1.48 18.28
C GLY A 178 -14.81 -1.55 16.77
N ASP A 179 -15.02 -0.44 16.08
CA ASP A 179 -14.85 -0.37 14.62
C ASP A 179 -13.46 0.19 14.24
N LEU A 180 -13.10 0.08 12.96
CA LEU A 180 -11.82 0.59 12.46
C LEU A 180 -12.00 2.00 11.88
N ASP A 181 -11.31 2.95 12.47
CA ASP A 181 -11.07 4.29 11.93
C ASP A 181 -9.89 4.32 10.96
N ILE A 182 -9.71 5.45 10.27
CA ILE A 182 -8.62 5.64 9.32
C ILE A 182 -7.83 6.91 9.64
N TYR A 183 -6.50 6.78 9.72
CA TYR A 183 -5.61 7.92 9.50
C TYR A 183 -5.10 7.87 8.05
N LEU A 184 -5.57 8.80 7.21
CA LEU A 184 -5.12 8.99 5.84
C LEU A 184 -3.97 10.01 5.80
N LEU A 185 -2.80 9.54 5.41
CA LEU A 185 -1.59 10.36 5.28
C LEU A 185 -1.52 10.96 3.88
N ASN A 186 -1.40 12.29 3.81
CA ASN A 186 -1.26 13.04 2.57
C ASN A 186 0.10 13.75 2.52
N HIS A 187 0.59 14.01 1.32
CA HIS A 187 1.78 14.84 1.12
C HIS A 187 1.40 16.16 0.46
N ALA A 188 2.30 17.16 0.56
CA ALA A 188 2.18 18.41 -0.16
C ALA A 188 3.15 18.49 -1.33
N VAL A 189 2.74 19.17 -2.39
CA VAL A 189 3.60 19.50 -3.53
C VAL A 189 4.43 20.71 -3.14
N HIS A 190 5.73 20.52 -2.96
CA HIS A 190 6.61 21.56 -2.43
C HIS A 190 6.89 22.66 -3.45
N THR A 191 6.15 23.75 -3.34
CA THR A 191 6.42 25.01 -4.04
C THR A 191 7.16 25.97 -3.10
N GLN A 192 7.47 27.20 -3.56
CA GLN A 192 7.99 28.26 -2.69
C GLN A 192 7.08 28.53 -1.48
N GLU A 193 5.78 28.27 -1.59
CA GLU A 193 4.80 28.50 -0.53
C GLU A 193 4.93 27.48 0.62
N SER A 194 5.35 26.26 0.32
CA SER A 194 5.57 25.20 1.32
C SER A 194 6.76 25.47 2.26
N PHE A 195 7.66 26.40 1.90
CA PHE A 195 8.80 26.83 2.73
C PHE A 195 8.52 28.10 3.54
N GLY A 196 7.25 28.51 3.63
CA GLY A 196 6.83 29.70 4.36
C GLY A 196 6.88 29.54 5.89
N ARG A 197 6.16 30.42 6.59
CA ARG A 197 6.18 30.44 8.06
C ARG A 197 5.48 29.22 8.65
N ALA A 198 5.87 28.83 9.86
CA ALA A 198 5.30 27.69 10.55
C ALA A 198 3.77 27.75 10.73
N GLN A 199 3.17 28.95 10.76
CA GLN A 199 1.72 29.13 10.86
C GLN A 199 0.94 28.54 9.68
N ILE A 200 1.57 28.32 8.51
CA ILE A 200 0.90 27.74 7.33
C ILE A 200 0.32 26.34 7.63
N ARG A 201 0.88 25.61 8.60
CA ARG A 201 0.33 24.31 9.03
C ARG A 201 -1.07 24.40 9.65
N GLU A 202 -1.44 25.58 10.14
CA GLU A 202 -2.74 25.87 10.76
C GLU A 202 -3.82 26.14 9.70
N GLU A 203 -3.42 26.40 8.45
CA GLU A 203 -4.32 26.60 7.31
C GLU A 203 -4.55 25.27 6.60
N ARG A 204 -5.64 24.57 6.93
CA ARG A 204 -5.95 23.25 6.33
C ARG A 204 -6.14 23.36 4.82
N ASN A 205 -5.55 22.41 4.10
CA ASN A 205 -5.72 22.23 2.67
C ASN A 205 -6.37 20.88 2.39
N GLU A 206 -7.42 20.87 1.57
CA GLU A 206 -8.21 19.66 1.28
C GLU A 206 -7.41 18.55 0.57
N LYS A 207 -6.38 18.91 -0.22
CA LYS A 207 -5.56 17.96 -0.98
C LYS A 207 -4.39 17.41 -0.19
N THR A 208 -3.76 18.24 0.65
CA THR A 208 -2.48 17.90 1.30
C THR A 208 -2.59 17.61 2.79
N GLY A 209 -3.70 17.98 3.42
CA GLY A 209 -3.87 17.81 4.85
C GLY A 209 -4.15 16.36 5.20
N ASP A 210 -3.39 15.80 6.14
CA ASP A 210 -3.68 14.50 6.73
C ASP A 210 -5.10 14.44 7.29
N ARG A 211 -5.70 13.26 7.28
CA ARG A 211 -7.07 13.08 7.78
C ARG A 211 -7.14 12.02 8.85
N LEU A 212 -7.77 12.33 9.98
CA LEU A 212 -8.35 11.33 10.87
C LEU A 212 -9.83 11.23 10.55
N LEU A 213 -10.22 10.05 10.08
CA LEU A 213 -11.55 9.72 9.64
C LEU A 213 -12.13 8.76 10.67
N ARG A 214 -13.16 9.21 11.38
CA ARG A 214 -13.88 8.35 12.31
C ARG A 214 -14.92 7.53 11.55
N ASN A 215 -14.99 6.24 11.81
CA ASN A 215 -16.04 5.39 11.30
C ASN A 215 -17.28 5.51 12.21
N ASP A 216 -18.45 5.71 11.62
CA ASP A 216 -19.72 5.72 12.35
C ASP A 216 -20.69 4.81 11.58
N ASP A 217 -20.73 3.52 11.94
CA ASP A 217 -21.57 2.48 11.30
C ASP A 217 -21.32 2.31 9.79
N GLY A 218 -20.05 2.34 9.36
CA GLY A 218 -19.64 2.19 7.96
C GLY A 218 -19.61 3.48 7.15
N TYR A 219 -19.77 4.65 7.78
CA TYR A 219 -19.59 5.93 7.13
C TYR A 219 -18.46 6.73 7.78
N PHE A 220 -17.49 7.17 6.98
CA PHE A 220 -16.29 7.85 7.46
C PHE A 220 -16.47 9.37 7.48
N THR A 221 -16.27 9.96 8.66
CA THR A 221 -16.34 11.41 8.86
C THR A 221 -14.96 11.98 9.19
N ASP A 222 -14.53 13.01 8.44
CA ASP A 222 -13.29 13.73 8.74
C ASP A 222 -13.45 14.57 10.02
N ILE A 223 -12.73 14.16 11.08
CA ILE A 223 -12.71 14.83 12.39
C ILE A 223 -11.38 15.53 12.66
N SER A 224 -10.52 15.69 11.66
CA SER A 224 -9.13 16.11 11.82
C SER A 224 -8.96 17.45 12.53
N GLU A 225 -9.82 18.43 12.21
CA GLU A 225 -9.75 19.75 12.86
C GLU A 225 -10.12 19.68 14.34
N ILE A 226 -11.14 18.88 14.69
CA ILE A 226 -11.58 18.69 16.08
C ILE A 226 -10.51 17.90 16.85
N ALA A 227 -9.86 16.93 16.20
CA ALA A 227 -8.74 16.17 16.76
C ALA A 227 -7.43 16.98 16.86
N GLY A 228 -7.38 18.20 16.31
CA GLY A 228 -6.20 19.06 16.35
C GLY A 228 -5.08 18.64 15.38
N ILE A 229 -5.40 17.88 14.33
CA ILE A 229 -4.44 17.46 13.32
C ILE A 229 -4.20 18.60 12.33
N TYR A 230 -2.95 19.07 12.28
CA TYR A 230 -2.52 20.04 11.28
C TYR A 230 -2.62 19.45 9.87
N GLY A 231 -3.00 20.29 8.89
CA GLY A 231 -3.27 19.84 7.52
C GLY A 231 -2.86 20.84 6.46
N GLY A 232 -1.85 21.66 6.73
CA GLY A 232 -1.37 22.68 5.79
C GLY A 232 -0.44 22.13 4.70
N ILE A 233 -0.09 23.01 3.75
CA ILE A 233 0.70 22.71 2.55
C ILE A 233 2.21 22.48 2.79
N ASN A 234 2.63 22.42 4.05
CA ASN A 234 4.03 22.25 4.45
C ASN A 234 4.33 20.84 5.02
N GLY A 235 3.34 19.93 4.99
CA GLY A 235 3.52 18.53 5.32
C GLY A 235 4.21 17.72 4.20
N TYR A 236 5.07 16.79 4.58
CA TYR A 236 5.73 15.89 3.62
C TYR A 236 5.01 14.55 3.46
N GLY A 237 4.27 14.08 4.47
CA GLY A 237 3.49 12.84 4.37
C GLY A 237 4.29 11.59 3.98
N LEU A 238 5.45 11.34 4.61
CA LEU A 238 6.39 10.29 4.17
C LEU A 238 6.09 8.88 4.70
N GLY A 239 5.47 8.78 5.88
CA GLY A 239 5.15 7.50 6.49
C GLY A 239 4.38 7.68 7.79
N VAL A 240 3.63 6.65 8.15
CA VAL A 240 2.84 6.56 9.38
C VAL A 240 2.97 5.14 9.92
N SER A 241 2.93 5.00 11.25
CA SER A 241 2.93 3.72 11.94
C SER A 241 2.11 3.87 13.21
N VAL A 242 1.33 2.83 13.51
CA VAL A 242 0.52 2.71 14.72
C VAL A 242 1.12 1.58 15.55
N ALA A 243 1.11 1.75 16.87
CA ALA A 243 1.55 0.75 17.84
C ALA A 243 0.68 0.84 19.09
N ASP A 244 0.48 -0.31 19.75
CA ASP A 244 -0.25 -0.49 21.00
C ASP A 244 0.64 -0.52 22.25
#